data_AF-A0A8J7Q4C6-F1
#
_entry.id   AF-A0A8J7Q4C6-F1
#
_cell.length_a   1.000
_cell.length_b   1.000
_cell.length_c   1.000
_cell.angle_alpha   90.00
_cell.angle_beta   90.00
_cell.angle_gamma   90.00
#
_symmetry.space_group_name_H-M   'P 1'
#
loop_
_entity.id
_entity.type
_entity.pdbx_description
1 polymer ?
#
loop_
_entity_poly.entity_id
_entity_poly.type
_entity_poly.pdbx_seq_one_letter_code
_entity_poly.pdbx_strand_id
1 'polypeptide(L)'
;MKYSILIEQLDEDEIYTPATIADFAEVSGFIDAPKDTNEYRLARQRVRIAMGRFSNNHRFPDEGDGFVTLKGQPPIPGWFGWRWKAAIHD
;
A
#
# COMPACT_ATOMS: atom_id res chain seq x y z
N MET A 1 0.34 -3.68 15.31
CA MET A 1 1.17 -3.37 14.13
C MET A 1 0.72 -2.03 13.59
N LYS A 2 1.55 -0.98 13.66
CA LYS A 2 1.18 0.34 13.12
C LYS A 2 1.58 0.37 11.66
N TYR A 3 0.59 0.27 10.76
CA TYR A 3 0.82 0.33 9.31
C TYR A 3 1.26 1.73 8.83
N SER A 4 1.20 2.75 9.69
CA SER A 4 1.72 4.09 9.39
C SER A 4 3.21 4.10 9.09
N ILE A 5 4.01 3.30 9.80
CA ILE A 5 5.47 3.19 9.57
C ILE A 5 5.76 2.65 8.17
N LEU A 6 4.95 1.71 7.68
CA LEU A 6 5.11 1.15 6.34
C LEU A 6 4.86 2.23 5.27
N ILE A 7 3.88 3.10 5.52
CA ILE A 7 3.48 4.19 4.64
C ILE A 7 4.54 5.30 4.62
N GLU A 8 5.11 5.65 5.78
CA GLU A 8 6.18 6.64 5.92
C GLU A 8 7.48 6.24 5.19
N GLN A 9 7.67 4.95 4.89
CA GLN A 9 8.83 4.44 4.15
C GLN A 9 8.63 4.39 2.63
N LEU A 10 7.42 4.67 2.13
CA LEU A 10 7.13 4.67 0.70
C LEU A 10 7.72 5.92 0.03
N ASP A 11 8.25 5.79 -1.17
CA ASP A 11 8.81 6.92 -1.94
C ASP A 11 7.74 7.98 -2.20
N GLU A 12 7.99 9.23 -1.77
CA GLU A 12 7.06 10.35 -1.85
C GLU A 12 6.61 10.68 -3.28
N ASP A 13 7.46 10.38 -4.27
CA ASP A 13 7.20 10.68 -5.68
C ASP A 13 6.43 9.56 -6.40
N GLU A 14 6.20 8.41 -5.75
CA GLU A 14 5.54 7.26 -6.35
C GLU A 14 4.08 7.09 -5.90
N ILE A 15 3.27 6.49 -6.78
CA ILE A 15 1.88 6.14 -6.50
C ILE A 15 1.77 4.66 -6.17
N TYR A 16 1.21 4.34 -5.01
CA TYR A 16 1.03 2.97 -4.56
C TYR A 16 -0.42 2.52 -4.51
N THR A 17 -0.60 1.21 -4.66
CA THR A 17 -1.85 0.49 -4.46
C THR A 17 -1.71 -0.43 -3.24
N PRO A 18 -2.81 -0.89 -2.62
CA PRO A 18 -2.72 -1.86 -1.52
C PRO A 18 -1.92 -3.12 -1.87
N ALA A 19 -1.88 -3.52 -3.15
CA ALA A 19 -1.09 -4.65 -3.61
C ALA A 19 0.41 -4.33 -3.62
N THR A 20 0.81 -3.20 -4.22
CA THR A 20 2.23 -2.82 -4.31
C THR A 20 2.82 -2.48 -2.93
N ILE A 21 2.01 -1.97 -1.99
CA ILE A 21 2.42 -1.79 -0.59
C ILE A 21 2.66 -3.14 0.11
N ALA A 22 1.83 -4.14 -0.18
CA ALA A 22 2.03 -5.48 0.37
C ALA A 22 3.29 -6.16 -0.19
N ASP A 23 3.66 -5.84 -1.44
CA ASP A 23 4.95 -6.27 -2.03
C ASP A 23 6.11 -5.51 -1.41
N PHE A 24 5.98 -4.20 -1.20
CA PHE A 24 6.98 -3.40 -0.48
C PHE A 24 7.23 -3.93 0.94
N ALA A 25 6.17 -4.27 1.68
CA ALA A 25 6.27 -4.86 3.02
C ALA A 25 7.04 -6.19 3.04
N GLU A 26 7.00 -6.95 1.94
CA GLU A 26 7.83 -8.13 1.76
C GLU A 26 9.31 -7.75 1.59
N VAL A 27 9.61 -6.79 0.72
CA VAL A 27 10.99 -6.41 0.39
C VAL A 27 11.67 -5.68 1.55
N SER A 28 10.92 -4.89 2.33
CA SER A 28 11.43 -4.10 3.45
C SER A 28 11.59 -4.89 4.77
N GLY A 29 11.25 -6.18 4.77
CA GLY A 29 11.35 -7.03 5.98
C GLY A 29 10.26 -6.75 7.01
N PHE A 30 9.19 -6.05 6.65
CA PHE A 30 8.06 -5.77 7.54
C PHE A 30 7.23 -7.03 7.86
N ILE A 31 7.33 -8.05 7.00
CA ILE A 31 6.75 -9.37 7.22
C ILE A 31 7.80 -10.30 7.83
N ASP A 32 7.70 -10.50 9.14
CA ASP A 32 8.55 -11.43 9.90
C ASP A 32 7.97 -12.86 9.83
N ALA A 33 8.07 -13.46 8.64
CA ALA A 33 7.73 -14.86 8.43
C ALA A 33 8.64 -15.46 7.33
N PRO A 34 9.01 -16.76 7.41
CA PRO A 34 9.80 -17.39 6.37
C PRO A 34 9.06 -17.39 5.03
N LYS A 35 9.75 -17.03 3.95
CA LYS A 35 9.20 -17.08 2.58
C LYS A 35 8.70 -18.49 2.26
N ASP A 36 7.73 -18.58 1.35
CA ASP A 36 7.06 -19.82 0.92
C ASP A 36 6.20 -20.57 1.98
N THR A 37 6.02 -19.98 3.16
CA THR A 37 5.10 -20.51 4.17
C THR A 37 3.67 -19.98 4.02
N ASN A 38 2.69 -20.70 4.57
CA ASN A 38 1.32 -20.20 4.67
C ASN A 38 1.20 -18.97 5.56
N GLU A 39 2.02 -18.89 6.61
CA GLU A 39 2.08 -17.74 7.52
C GLU A 39 2.50 -16.47 6.79
N TYR A 40 3.50 -16.58 5.92
CA TYR A 40 3.93 -15.49 5.04
C TYR A 40 2.83 -15.00 4.10
N ARG A 41 2.16 -15.94 3.40
CA ARG A 41 1.05 -15.61 2.51
C ARG A 41 -0.09 -14.90 3.26
N LEU A 42 -0.42 -15.39 4.46
CA LEU A 42 -1.43 -14.79 5.33
C LEU A 42 -1.02 -13.41 5.82
N ALA A 43 0.24 -13.22 6.21
CA ALA A 43 0.77 -11.92 6.64
C ALA A 43 0.70 -10.89 5.50
N ARG A 44 1.17 -11.25 4.29
CA ARG A 44 1.07 -10.39 3.10
C ARG A 44 -0.38 -10.05 2.76
N GLN A 45 -1.28 -11.03 2.81
CA GLN A 45 -2.71 -10.80 2.58
C GLN A 45 -3.33 -9.87 3.63
N ARG A 46 -2.94 -9.99 4.91
CA ARG A 46 -3.38 -9.09 5.98
C ARG A 46 -2.94 -7.66 5.75
N VAL A 47 -1.69 -7.43 5.33
CA VAL A 47 -1.19 -6.09 4.94
C VAL A 47 -2.05 -5.53 3.82
N ARG A 48 -2.26 -6.29 2.73
CA ARG A 48 -3.08 -5.85 1.60
C ARG A 48 -4.50 -5.47 2.01
N ILE A 49 -5.16 -6.29 2.84
CA ILE A 49 -6.52 -6.02 3.32
C ILE A 49 -6.53 -4.78 4.22
N ALA A 50 -5.56 -4.64 5.12
CA ALA A 50 -5.45 -3.48 6.01
C ALA A 50 -5.29 -2.19 5.20
N MET A 51 -4.42 -2.19 4.18
CA MET A 51 -4.22 -1.05 3.28
C MET A 51 -5.47 -0.72 2.46
N GLY A 52 -6.17 -1.75 1.96
CA GLY A 52 -7.44 -1.54 1.26
C GLY A 52 -8.55 -0.97 2.17
N ARG A 53 -8.62 -1.38 3.44
CA ARG A 53 -9.55 -0.78 4.41
C ARG A 53 -9.18 0.66 4.73
N PHE A 54 -7.88 0.90 4.90
CA PHE A 54 -7.36 2.20 5.23
C PHE A 54 -7.60 3.22 4.10
N SER A 55 -7.39 2.83 2.84
CA SER A 55 -7.73 3.68 1.68
C SER A 55 -9.23 3.96 1.55
N ASN A 56 -10.10 2.98 1.83
CA ASN A 56 -11.54 3.19 1.81
C ASN A 56 -12.05 4.13 2.92
N ASN A 57 -11.40 4.12 4.09
CA ASN A 57 -11.76 4.97 5.22
C ASN A 57 -11.20 6.39 5.09
N HIS A 58 -10.15 6.57 4.28
CA HIS A 58 -9.53 7.86 3.98
C HIS A 58 -9.65 8.09 2.48
N ARG A 59 -10.89 8.26 1.98
CA ARG A 59 -11.28 8.47 0.56
C ARG A 59 -10.73 9.77 -0.08
N PHE A 60 -9.56 10.20 0.36
CA PHE A 60 -8.94 11.46 0.07
C PHE A 60 -7.80 11.25 -0.95
N PRO A 61 -7.66 12.10 -1.98
CA PRO A 61 -8.72 12.93 -2.53
C PRO A 61 -9.78 12.05 -3.22
N ASP A 62 -10.96 12.58 -3.49
CA ASP A 62 -12.12 11.86 -4.10
C ASP A 62 -11.80 11.14 -5.44
N GLU A 63 -10.60 11.34 -5.99
CA GLU A 63 -10.10 10.79 -7.27
C GLU A 63 -8.92 9.79 -7.10
N GLY A 64 -8.39 9.60 -5.88
CA GLY A 64 -7.09 8.96 -5.66
C GLY A 64 -5.91 9.85 -6.10
N ASP A 65 -4.67 9.42 -5.84
CA ASP A 65 -3.46 10.12 -6.32
C ASP A 65 -3.23 9.98 -7.83
N GLY A 66 -4.07 9.19 -8.50
CA GLY A 66 -4.04 8.88 -9.92
C GLY A 66 -4.36 7.42 -10.18
N PHE A 67 -3.94 6.93 -11.34
CA PHE A 67 -4.11 5.53 -11.74
C PHE A 67 -2.76 4.88 -11.99
N VAL A 68 -2.61 3.64 -11.52
CA VAL A 68 -1.45 2.79 -11.80
C VAL A 68 -1.85 1.77 -12.86
N THR A 69 -1.04 1.63 -13.90
CA THR A 69 -1.23 0.57 -14.89
C THR A 69 -0.29 -0.59 -14.58
N LEU A 70 -0.86 -1.74 -14.23
CA LEU A 70 -0.10 -2.98 -14.14
C LEU A 70 -0.12 -3.69 -15.49
N LYS A 71 1.00 -4.30 -15.90
CA LYS A 71 1.12 -4.98 -17.20
C LYS A 71 0.01 -6.03 -17.35
N GLY A 72 -0.83 -5.86 -18.38
CA GLY A 72 -1.94 -6.77 -18.67
C GLY A 72 -3.21 -6.54 -17.85
N GLN A 73 -3.32 -5.44 -17.11
CA GLN A 73 -4.52 -5.07 -16.35
C GLN A 73 -5.00 -3.66 -16.74
N PRO A 74 -6.31 -3.38 -16.63
CA PRO A 74 -6.81 -2.02 -16.76
C PRO A 74 -6.20 -1.12 -15.66
N PRO A 75 -6.13 0.20 -15.88
CA PRO A 75 -5.66 1.14 -14.86
C PRO A 75 -6.45 0.98 -13.56
N ILE A 76 -5.75 0.87 -12.44
CA ILE A 76 -6.35 0.75 -11.10
C ILE A 76 -6.08 2.02 -10.31
N PRO A 77 -7.02 2.49 -9.46
CA PRO A 77 -6.79 3.66 -8.62
C PRO A 77 -5.59 3.47 -7.69
N GLY A 78 -4.69 4.45 -7.69
CA GLY A 78 -3.62 4.59 -6.73
C GLY A 78 -4.05 5.49 -5.56
N TRP A 79 -3.73 5.08 -4.34
CA TRP A 79 -4.31 5.68 -3.13
C TRP A 79 -3.28 6.30 -2.17
N PHE A 80 -1.99 6.10 -2.42
CA PHE A 80 -0.91 6.45 -1.47
C PHE A 80 0.26 7.17 -2.16
N GLY A 81 -0.03 8.10 -3.05
CA GLY A 81 0.92 9.02 -3.68
C GLY A 81 1.07 10.34 -2.93
N TRP A 82 1.65 11.34 -3.61
CA TRP A 82 2.07 12.60 -3.01
C TRP A 82 0.94 13.43 -2.37
N ARG A 83 -0.28 13.46 -2.93
CA ARG A 83 -1.38 14.25 -2.36
C ARG A 83 -1.86 13.65 -1.05
N TRP A 84 -1.93 12.32 -1.00
CA TRP A 84 -2.31 11.60 0.20
C TRP A 84 -1.25 11.77 1.31
N LYS A 85 0.04 11.72 0.95
CA LYS A 85 1.15 11.92 1.91
C LYS A 85 1.22 13.35 2.46
N ALA A 86 1.06 14.36 1.61
CA ALA A 86 1.01 15.76 2.04
C ALA A 86 -0.05 15.99 3.13
N ALA A 87 -1.22 15.34 3.01
CA ALA A 87 -2.31 15.46 3.95
C ALA A 87 -2.13 14.74 5.31
N ILE A 88 -1.15 13.83 5.45
CA ILE A 88 -0.82 13.25 6.77
C ILE A 88 0.05 14.21 7.59
N HIS A 89 0.83 15.04 6.90
CA HIS A 89 1.82 15.93 7.49
C HIS A 89 1.26 17.33 7.81
N ASP A 90 0.04 17.65 7.35
CA ASP A 90 -0.74 18.86 7.69
C ASP A 90 -1.72 18.62 8.84
#